data_AF-A0A932TI90-F1
#
_entry.id   AF-A0A932TI90-F1
#
_cell.length_a   1.000
_cell.length_b   1.000
_cell.length_c   1.000
_cell.angle_alpha   90.00
_cell.angle_beta   90.00
_cell.angle_gamma   90.00
#
_symmetry.space_group_name_H-M   'P 1'
#
loop_
_entity.id
_entity.type
_entity.pdbx_description
1 polymer ?
#
loop_
_entity_poly.entity_id
_entity_poly.type
_entity_poly.pdbx_seq_one_letter_code
_entity_poly.pdbx_strand_id
1 'polypeptide(L)'
;MTSQTPDWQAVLARLERLEAQNRRWKMAVLAACLLAGAALLTAPAVSQEQRGRMVTAERFVLVDARGNTRATLGATAEGAPRLDLLDAAGK
;
A
#
# COMPACT_ATOMS: atom_id res chain seq x y z
N MET A 1 -40.54 -26.00 -50.20
CA MET A 1 -39.46 -25.90 -49.20
C MET A 1 -38.18 -25.56 -49.96
N THR A 2 -37.89 -24.28 -50.17
CA THR A 2 -36.66 -23.81 -50.83
C THR A 2 -35.66 -23.43 -49.75
N SER A 3 -34.66 -24.27 -49.55
CA SER A 3 -33.51 -24.01 -48.69
C SER A 3 -32.69 -22.87 -49.29
N GLN A 4 -32.75 -21.69 -48.68
CA GLN A 4 -31.82 -20.60 -48.96
C GLN A 4 -30.43 -21.05 -48.53
N THR A 5 -29.52 -21.23 -49.50
CA THR A 5 -28.10 -21.44 -49.24
C THR A 5 -27.59 -20.22 -48.45
N PRO A 6 -26.97 -20.40 -47.27
CA PRO A 6 -26.38 -19.28 -46.56
C PRO A 6 -25.35 -18.61 -47.47
N ASP A 7 -25.47 -17.30 -47.66
CA ASP A 7 -24.49 -16.50 -48.41
C ASP A 7 -23.16 -16.50 -47.64
N TRP A 8 -22.31 -17.48 -47.94
CA TRP A 8 -21.06 -17.76 -47.24
C TRP A 8 -20.07 -16.60 -47.38
N GLN A 9 -20.18 -15.84 -48.47
CA GLN A 9 -19.39 -14.63 -48.68
C GLN A 9 -19.75 -13.54 -47.65
N ALA A 10 -21.03 -13.37 -47.36
CA ALA A 10 -21.48 -12.44 -46.31
C ALA A 10 -21.00 -12.87 -44.91
N VAL A 11 -20.93 -14.17 -44.64
CA VAL A 11 -20.40 -14.70 -43.37
C VAL A 11 -18.90 -14.46 -43.23
N LEU A 12 -18.12 -14.72 -44.29
CA LEU A 12 -16.67 -14.48 -44.30
C LEU A 12 -16.33 -13.00 -44.11
N ALA A 13 -17.02 -12.09 -44.83
CA ALA A 13 -16.84 -10.65 -44.68
C ALA A 13 -17.15 -10.18 -43.24
N ARG A 14 -18.15 -10.80 -42.59
CA ARG A 14 -18.47 -10.51 -41.19
C ARG A 14 -17.42 -11.07 -40.23
N LEU A 15 -16.85 -12.24 -40.50
CA LEU A 15 -15.77 -12.82 -39.69
C LEU A 15 -14.50 -11.99 -39.76
N GLU A 16 -14.06 -11.57 -40.94
CA GLU A 16 -12.89 -10.70 -41.09
C GLU A 16 -13.05 -9.39 -40.30
N ARG A 17 -14.26 -8.81 -40.36
CA ARG A 17 -14.59 -7.61 -39.58
C ARG A 17 -14.55 -7.88 -38.07
N LEU A 18 -15.01 -9.06 -37.63
CA LEU A 18 -14.96 -9.46 -36.21
C LEU A 18 -13.53 -9.74 -35.76
N GLU A 19 -12.71 -10.40 -36.56
CA GLU A 19 -11.31 -10.69 -36.25
C GLU A 19 -10.48 -9.41 -36.14
N ALA A 20 -10.68 -8.48 -37.07
CA ALA A 20 -10.03 -7.16 -37.03
C ALA A 20 -10.40 -6.38 -35.76
N GLN A 21 -11.68 -6.41 -35.37
CA GLN A 21 -12.13 -5.77 -34.13
C GLN A 21 -11.58 -6.48 -32.89
N ASN A 22 -11.62 -7.81 -32.86
CA ASN A 22 -11.12 -8.61 -31.75
C ASN A 22 -9.62 -8.38 -31.53
N ARG A 23 -8.83 -8.30 -32.61
CA ARG A 23 -7.41 -7.95 -32.54
C ARG A 23 -7.18 -6.57 -31.94
N ARG A 24 -7.97 -5.56 -32.32
CA ARG A 24 -7.90 -4.20 -31.74
C ARG A 24 -8.24 -4.20 -30.25
N TRP A 25 -9.29 -4.91 -29.84
CA TRP A 25 -9.68 -5.03 -28.44
C TRP A 25 -8.61 -5.73 -27.59
N LYS A 26 -8.02 -6.82 -28.10
CA LYS A 26 -6.91 -7.52 -27.43
C LYS A 26 -5.73 -6.59 -27.20
N MET A 27 -5.37 -5.78 -28.21
CA MET A 27 -4.30 -4.78 -28.07
C MET A 27 -4.66 -3.66 -27.07
N ALA A 28 -5.91 -3.20 -27.07
CA ALA A 28 -6.38 -2.19 -26.11
C ALA A 28 -6.33 -2.70 -24.67
N VAL A 29 -6.77 -3.94 -24.42
CA VAL A 29 -6.69 -4.60 -23.11
C VAL A 29 -5.24 -4.74 -22.66
N LEU A 30 -4.35 -5.23 -23.54
CA LEU A 30 -2.92 -5.35 -23.23
C LEU A 30 -2.30 -3.99 -22.87
N ALA A 31 -2.59 -2.95 -23.65
CA ALA A 31 -2.11 -1.60 -23.36
C ALA A 31 -2.64 -1.09 -22.02
N ALA A 32 -3.92 -1.29 -21.72
CA ALA A 32 -4.50 -0.91 -20.43
C ALA A 32 -3.85 -1.65 -19.25
N CYS A 33 -3.59 -2.96 -19.39
CA CYS A 33 -2.89 -3.75 -18.37
C CYS A 33 -1.45 -3.25 -18.14
N LEU A 34 -0.71 -2.93 -19.21
CA LEU A 34 0.64 -2.39 -19.11
C LEU A 34 0.66 -1.01 -18.43
N LEU A 35 -0.29 -0.13 -18.77
CA LEU A 35 -0.43 1.18 -18.13
C LEU A 35 -0.78 1.06 -16.65
N ALA A 36 -1.72 0.17 -16.29
CA ALA A 36 -2.08 -0.07 -14.90
C ALA A 36 -0.93 -0.67 -14.09
N GLY A 37 -0.18 -1.62 -14.67
CA GLY A 37 1.01 -2.19 -14.04
C GLY A 37 2.11 -1.15 -13.81
N ALA A 38 2.37 -0.30 -14.81
CA ALA A 38 3.35 0.79 -14.68
C ALA A 38 2.92 1.80 -13.60
N ALA A 39 1.63 2.17 -13.55
CA ALA A 39 1.09 3.07 -12.52
C ALA A 39 1.26 2.50 -11.10
N LEU A 40 1.15 1.17 -10.94
CA LEU A 40 1.34 0.51 -9.66
C LEU A 40 2.81 0.53 -9.20
N LEU A 41 3.76 0.47 -10.13
CA LEU A 41 5.20 0.54 -9.84
C LEU A 41 5.66 1.97 -9.51
N THR A 42 5.02 2.98 -10.11
CA THR A 42 5.35 4.40 -9.87
C THR A 42 4.46 5.04 -8.82
N ALA A 43 3.49 4.32 -8.27
CA ALA A 43 2.65 4.84 -7.20
C ALA A 43 3.57 5.21 -6.04
N PRO A 44 3.60 6.50 -5.60
CA PRO A 44 4.29 6.81 -4.37
C PRO A 44 3.66 5.90 -3.33
N ALA A 45 4.49 5.11 -2.66
CA ALA A 45 4.05 4.38 -1.49
C ALA A 45 3.31 5.42 -0.67
N VAL A 46 1.99 5.25 -0.50
CA VAL A 46 1.26 5.94 0.54
C VAL A 46 1.96 5.43 1.77
N SER A 47 3.00 6.15 2.19
CA SER A 47 3.63 6.05 3.48
C SER A 47 2.46 6.35 4.37
N GLN A 48 1.78 5.27 4.77
CA GLN A 48 0.87 5.25 5.87
C GLN A 48 1.71 5.87 6.96
N GLU A 49 1.51 7.17 7.17
CA GLU A 49 2.11 7.89 8.26
C GLU A 49 1.88 6.95 9.42
N GLN A 50 2.97 6.42 9.95
CA GLN A 50 2.97 5.85 11.29
C GLN A 50 2.54 7.04 12.15
N ARG A 51 1.23 7.29 12.21
CA ARG A 51 0.61 8.22 13.14
C ARG A 51 1.14 7.74 14.45
N GLY A 52 2.11 8.49 14.98
CA GLY A 52 2.96 8.05 16.07
C GLY A 52 2.04 7.44 17.12
N ARG A 53 2.22 6.15 17.40
CA ARG A 53 1.37 5.46 18.36
C ARG A 53 1.50 6.22 19.66
N MET A 54 0.43 6.89 20.07
CA MET A 54 0.42 7.61 21.34
C MET A 54 0.50 6.58 22.45
N VAL A 55 1.62 6.56 23.16
CA VAL A 55 1.82 5.72 24.33
C VAL A 55 1.49 6.57 25.55
N THR A 56 0.47 6.18 26.31
CA THR A 56 0.09 6.81 27.57
C THR A 56 0.45 5.86 28.70
N ALA A 57 1.22 6.35 29.66
CA ALA A 57 1.62 5.62 30.85
C ALA A 57 1.80 6.61 32.02
N GLU A 58 1.69 6.12 33.25
CA GLU A 58 2.00 6.91 34.45
C GLU A 58 3.51 7.16 34.61
N ARG A 59 4.33 6.26 34.05
CA ARG A 59 5.79 6.33 34.12
C ARG A 59 6.44 5.69 32.91
N PHE A 60 7.44 6.36 32.35
CA PHE A 60 8.34 5.84 31.33
C PHE A 60 9.73 5.66 31.94
N VAL A 61 10.33 4.50 31.73
CA VAL A 61 11.67 4.16 32.22
C VAL A 61 12.55 3.80 31.03
N LEU A 62 13.60 4.58 30.79
CA LEU A 62 14.61 4.28 29.78
C LEU A 62 15.66 3.35 30.40
N VAL A 63 15.84 2.18 29.80
CA VAL A 63 16.81 1.17 30.24
C VAL A 63 17.84 0.93 29.15
N ASP A 64 19.12 0.84 29.52
CA ASP A 64 20.20 0.54 28.57
C ASP A 64 20.31 -0.97 28.26
N ALA A 65 21.20 -1.33 27.34
CA ALA A 65 21.41 -2.73 26.92
C ALA A 65 21.92 -3.65 28.05
N ARG A 66 22.42 -3.10 29.16
CA ARG A 66 22.90 -3.84 30.32
C ARG A 66 21.83 -3.94 31.42
N GLY A 67 20.65 -3.33 31.21
CA GLY A 67 19.56 -3.31 32.19
C GLY A 67 19.59 -2.14 33.16
N ASN A 68 20.47 -1.14 32.98
CA ASN A 68 20.53 0.01 33.89
C ASN A 68 19.54 1.10 33.45
N THR A 69 18.86 1.70 34.42
CA THR A 69 18.01 2.86 34.18
C THR A 69 18.84 4.09 33.83
N ARG A 70 18.50 4.75 32.72
CA ARG A 70 19.14 5.96 32.18
C ARG A 70 18.30 7.21 32.34
N ALA A 71 16.98 7.06 32.34
CA ALA A 71 16.06 8.17 32.55
C ALA A 71 14.70 7.67 33.03
N THR A 72 13.98 8.51 33.76
CA THR A 72 12.57 8.28 34.12
C THR A 72 11.75 9.53 33.83
N LEU A 73 10.59 9.37 33.18
CA LEU A 73 9.60 10.42 32.98
C LEU A 73 8.30 10.00 33.67
N GLY A 74 7.75 10.86 34.52
CA GLY A 74 6.48 10.60 35.22
C GLY A 74 6.02 11.79 36.03
N ALA A 75 5.12 11.55 36.98
CA ALA A 75 4.68 12.55 37.96
C ALA A 75 5.29 12.30 39.35
N THR A 76 5.53 13.37 40.12
CA THR A 76 5.86 13.29 41.54
C THR A 76 4.64 12.88 42.38
N ALA A 77 4.83 12.66 43.68
CA ALA A 77 3.73 12.36 44.60
C ALA A 77 2.68 13.50 44.65
N GLU A 78 3.13 14.74 44.42
CA GLU A 78 2.30 15.95 44.35
C GLU A 78 1.68 16.17 42.97
N GLY A 79 1.92 15.26 42.01
CA GLY A 79 1.38 15.32 40.65
C GLY A 79 2.15 16.21 39.67
N ALA A 80 3.30 16.76 40.07
CA ALA A 80 4.12 17.59 39.18
C ALA A 80 4.88 16.73 38.17
N PRO A 81 5.00 17.13 36.89
CA PRO A 81 5.81 16.40 35.92
C PRO A 81 7.29 16.42 36.32
N ARG A 82 7.95 15.27 36.18
CA ARG A 82 9.37 15.10 36.52
C ARG A 82 10.08 14.26 35.47
N LEU A 83 11.27 14.73 35.09
CA LEU A 83 12.23 14.01 34.26
C LEU A 83 13.52 13.86 35.05
N ASP A 84 13.88 12.62 35.36
CA ASP A 84 15.17 12.27 35.96
C ASP A 84 16.09 11.74 34.86
N LEU A 85 17.30 12.28 34.75
CA LEU A 85 18.36 11.80 33.87
C LEU A 85 19.49 11.26 34.75
N LEU A 86 19.88 10.01 34.50
CA LEU A 86 20.83 9.29 35.34
C LEU A 86 22.17 9.15 34.60
N ASP A 87 23.27 9.35 35.32
CA ASP A 87 24.61 9.12 34.83
C ASP A 87 24.96 7.62 34.76
N ALA A 88 26.19 7.27 34.36
CA ALA A 88 26.66 5.89 34.29
C ALA A 88 26.58 5.12 35.63
N ALA A 89 26.60 5.84 36.75
CA ALA A 89 26.51 5.30 38.10
C ALA A 89 25.08 5.31 38.66
N GLY A 90 24.09 5.78 37.89
CA GLY A 90 22.70 5.86 38.34
C GLY A 90 22.41 7.05 39.27
N LYS A 91 23.22 8.11 39.20
CA LYS A 91 23.01 9.36 39.94
C LYS A 91 22.38 10.45 39.09
#